data_AF-A0A087XUC2-F1
#
_entry.id   AF-A0A087XUC2-F1
#
_cell.length_a   1.000
_cell.length_b   1.000
_cell.length_c   1.000
_cell.angle_alpha   90.00
_cell.angle_beta   90.00
_cell.angle_gamma   90.00
#
_symmetry.space_group_name_H-M   'P 1'
#
loop_
_entity.id
_entity.type
_entity.pdbx_description
1 polymer ?
#
loop_
_entity_poly.entity_id
_entity_poly.type
_entity_poly.pdbx_seq_one_letter_code
_entity_poly.pdbx_strand_id
1 'polypeptide(L)'
;MAGGGSALPQPLPDSEPCSSECLHLLLQDLEIQKGGPEYLSQALHAASLLLFHVSDFRFCTRWCSILECQRAPEAPEVLRIACSEALCAAGLPLINNLRDHSSLPAIMMRLINTGLYLLQDQSQEVRQKAARFASLLHHSRRGNDQRSVCIMQINQALLLLLDLLLQECWDTPGALEVLLSHLPQADLRSVLREASPARGSCSLYEQDEANVFAEPSVMSAHLLPYLLQMAEKSSQSSALAQTLTAWAEKNTAQVLDNLTDCEQLQPAETLTPSWLALLVDPRFHFALWGLFARAVFLLHLLKTSACPQRHCDPLSVQMRLQTVCTLLTQNGVHFTPALTAAVSVEEPRL
;
A
#
# COMPACT_ATOMS: atom_id res chain seq x y z
N MET A 1 43.72 53.49 -38.47
CA MET A 1 42.36 53.36 -39.04
C MET A 1 41.85 51.99 -38.63
N ALA A 2 40.94 51.98 -37.65
CA ALA A 2 40.37 50.78 -37.07
C ALA A 2 39.37 50.12 -38.02
N GLY A 3 39.26 48.80 -37.95
CA GLY A 3 38.28 48.00 -38.69
C GLY A 3 38.24 46.56 -38.18
N GLY A 4 38.30 46.38 -36.87
CA GLY A 4 38.07 45.08 -36.23
C GLY A 4 36.58 44.77 -36.24
N GLY A 5 36.13 44.02 -37.25
CA GLY A 5 34.80 43.43 -37.29
C GLY A 5 34.75 42.22 -36.37
N SER A 6 34.51 42.45 -35.09
CA SER A 6 34.12 41.40 -34.14
C SER A 6 32.75 40.88 -34.56
N ALA A 7 32.72 39.77 -35.30
CA ALA A 7 31.50 39.02 -35.52
C ALA A 7 31.04 38.47 -34.15
N LEU A 8 30.07 39.15 -33.54
CA LEU A 8 29.30 38.63 -32.42
C LEU A 8 28.80 37.22 -32.79
N PRO A 9 28.94 36.21 -31.91
CA PRO A 9 28.28 34.94 -32.12
C PRO A 9 26.79 35.21 -32.26
N GLN A 10 26.20 34.79 -33.38
CA GLN A 10 24.75 34.76 -33.51
C GLN A 10 24.20 33.91 -32.37
N PRO A 11 23.12 34.32 -31.68
CA PRO A 11 22.43 33.44 -30.76
C PRO A 11 22.01 32.19 -31.54
N LEU A 12 22.41 31.01 -31.04
CA LEU A 12 21.84 29.76 -31.52
C LEU A 12 20.30 29.90 -31.50
N PRO A 13 19.59 29.48 -32.55
CA PRO A 13 18.14 29.49 -32.52
C PRO A 13 17.69 28.66 -31.30
N ASP A 14 16.76 29.19 -30.53
CA ASP A 14 16.16 28.56 -29.35
C ASP A 14 15.64 27.15 -29.71
N SER A 15 16.49 26.14 -29.58
CA SER A 15 16.13 24.74 -29.76
C SER A 15 15.70 24.17 -28.41
N GLU A 16 14.61 24.67 -27.85
CA GLU A 16 13.89 24.00 -26.77
C GLU A 16 12.71 23.16 -27.30
N PRO A 17 13.00 21.99 -27.90
CA PRO A 17 12.09 20.85 -27.84
C PRO A 17 12.74 19.55 -27.29
N CYS A 18 13.95 19.62 -26.72
CA CYS A 18 14.74 18.42 -26.40
C CYS A 18 14.31 17.68 -25.10
N SER A 19 13.60 18.33 -24.17
CA SER A 19 13.25 17.73 -22.86
C SER A 19 12.23 16.59 -22.97
N SER A 20 11.26 16.70 -23.87
CA SER A 20 10.22 15.66 -24.09
C SER A 20 10.78 14.43 -24.79
N GLU A 21 11.67 14.60 -25.77
CA GLU A 21 12.34 13.49 -26.45
C GLU A 21 13.31 12.75 -25.52
N CYS A 22 14.11 13.49 -24.74
CA CYS A 22 14.96 12.91 -23.70
C CYS A 22 14.14 12.14 -22.66
N LEU A 23 13.05 12.73 -22.15
CA LEU A 23 12.15 12.06 -21.22
C LEU A 23 11.55 10.79 -21.84
N HIS A 24 11.15 10.84 -23.11
CA HIS A 24 10.61 9.68 -23.81
C HIS A 24 11.62 8.53 -23.87
N LEU A 25 12.87 8.81 -24.24
CA LEU A 25 13.95 7.82 -24.31
C LEU A 25 14.28 7.22 -22.93
N LEU A 26 14.37 8.06 -21.90
CA LEU A 26 14.64 7.59 -20.52
C LEU A 26 13.52 6.67 -20.01
N LEU A 27 12.26 7.06 -20.20
CA LEU A 27 11.11 6.23 -19.81
C LEU A 27 11.07 4.93 -20.62
N GLN A 28 11.43 4.97 -21.90
CA GLN A 28 11.51 3.76 -22.73
C GLN A 28 12.56 2.78 -22.19
N ASP A 29 13.77 3.25 -21.91
CA ASP A 29 14.85 2.42 -21.35
C ASP A 29 14.43 1.79 -20.00
N LEU A 30 13.71 2.54 -19.15
CA LEU A 30 13.14 2.05 -17.89
C LEU A 30 12.06 0.98 -18.10
N GLU A 31 11.16 1.17 -19.06
CA GLU A 31 10.08 0.23 -19.36
C GLU A 31 10.61 -1.12 -19.88
N ILE A 32 11.64 -1.09 -20.73
CA ILE A 32 12.25 -2.31 -21.28
C ILE A 32 13.42 -2.85 -20.43
N GLN A 33 13.68 -2.24 -19.26
CA GLN A 33 14.77 -2.61 -18.34
C GLN A 33 16.14 -2.67 -19.04
N LYS A 34 16.44 -1.69 -19.90
CA LYS A 34 17.68 -1.68 -20.67
C LYS A 34 18.85 -1.17 -19.84
N GLY A 35 19.81 -2.05 -19.58
CA GLY A 35 21.03 -1.73 -18.84
C GLY A 35 21.05 -2.33 -17.44
N GLY A 36 22.02 -1.90 -16.62
CA GLY A 36 22.15 -2.34 -15.23
C GLY A 36 21.31 -1.52 -14.24
N PRO A 37 21.09 -2.02 -13.02
CA PRO A 37 20.31 -1.34 -11.99
C PRO A 37 20.80 0.09 -11.67
N GLU A 38 22.11 0.33 -11.73
CA GLU A 38 22.71 1.63 -11.48
C GLU A 38 22.44 2.62 -12.61
N TYR A 39 22.40 2.14 -13.86
CA TYR A 39 22.00 2.99 -14.98
C TYR A 39 20.52 3.35 -14.87
N LEU A 40 19.68 2.35 -14.60
CA LEU A 40 18.24 2.53 -14.48
C LEU A 40 17.88 3.43 -13.29
N SER A 41 18.63 3.40 -12.18
CA SER A 41 18.41 4.32 -11.05
C SER A 41 18.67 5.77 -11.44
N GLN A 42 19.76 6.04 -12.18
CA GLN A 42 20.08 7.37 -12.70
C GLN A 42 19.07 7.82 -13.76
N ALA A 43 18.64 6.91 -14.64
CA ALA A 43 17.62 7.20 -15.64
C ALA A 43 16.28 7.58 -14.97
N LEU A 44 15.87 6.86 -13.92
CA LEU A 44 14.66 7.17 -13.16
C LEU A 44 14.77 8.54 -12.47
N HIS A 45 15.92 8.85 -11.88
CA HIS A 45 16.17 10.14 -11.26
C HIS A 45 16.08 11.28 -12.30
N ALA A 46 16.79 11.16 -13.42
CA ALA A 46 16.76 12.15 -14.50
C ALA A 46 15.37 12.33 -15.10
N ALA A 47 14.65 11.22 -15.36
CA ALA A 47 13.28 11.27 -15.85
C ALA A 47 12.35 12.00 -14.87
N SER A 48 12.51 11.77 -13.56
CA SER A 48 11.70 12.43 -12.52
C SER A 48 11.93 13.94 -12.51
N LEU A 49 13.18 14.41 -12.66
CA LEU A 49 13.50 15.83 -12.76
C LEU A 49 12.92 16.48 -14.04
N LEU A 50 13.01 15.78 -15.18
CA LEU A 50 12.48 16.29 -16.44
C LEU A 50 10.95 16.31 -16.49
N LEU A 51 10.31 15.36 -15.81
CA LEU A 51 8.85 15.22 -15.80
C LEU A 51 8.16 16.48 -15.24
N PHE A 52 8.79 17.17 -14.30
CA PHE A 52 8.34 18.46 -13.78
C PHE A 52 8.15 19.51 -14.90
N HIS A 53 9.04 19.55 -15.88
CA HIS A 53 9.03 20.56 -16.94
C HIS A 53 8.04 20.25 -18.06
N VAL A 54 7.76 18.96 -18.33
CA VAL A 54 6.93 18.55 -19.48
C VAL A 54 5.45 18.49 -19.10
N SER A 55 5.12 18.07 -17.86
CA SER A 55 3.76 18.02 -17.31
C SER A 55 2.67 17.41 -18.22
N ASP A 56 3.05 16.56 -19.19
CA ASP A 56 2.11 15.79 -20.03
C ASP A 56 1.66 14.55 -19.27
N PHE A 57 0.34 14.42 -19.13
CA PHE A 57 -0.32 13.31 -18.45
C PHE A 57 0.18 11.93 -18.91
N ARG A 58 0.50 11.75 -20.20
CA ARG A 58 1.01 10.47 -20.73
C ARG A 58 2.37 10.10 -20.17
N PHE A 59 3.24 11.07 -19.91
CA PHE A 59 4.51 10.81 -19.27
C PHE A 59 4.32 10.54 -17.77
N CYS A 60 3.39 11.24 -17.12
CA CYS A 60 3.04 10.97 -15.72
C CYS A 60 2.54 9.54 -15.52
N THR A 61 1.67 9.06 -16.41
CA THR A 61 1.12 7.70 -16.30
C THR A 61 2.18 6.62 -16.54
N ARG A 62 3.05 6.79 -17.55
CA ARG A 62 4.20 5.90 -17.80
C ARG A 62 5.16 5.88 -16.63
N TRP A 63 5.53 7.05 -16.11
CA TRP A 63 6.41 7.17 -14.95
C TRP A 63 5.83 6.48 -13.71
N CYS A 64 4.54 6.67 -13.41
CA CYS A 64 3.88 5.95 -12.33
C CYS A 64 3.94 4.42 -12.52
N SER A 65 3.79 3.92 -13.76
CA SER A 65 3.89 2.48 -14.03
C SER A 65 5.29 1.94 -13.77
N ILE A 66 6.32 2.71 -14.13
CA ILE A 66 7.71 2.37 -13.80
C ILE A 66 7.90 2.31 -12.28
N LEU A 67 7.42 3.31 -11.52
CA LEU A 67 7.50 3.29 -10.06
C LEU A 67 6.82 2.07 -9.45
N GLU A 68 5.64 1.70 -9.97
CA GLU A 68 4.89 0.53 -9.52
C GLU A 68 5.63 -0.79 -9.77
N CYS A 69 6.42 -0.89 -10.84
CA CYS A 69 7.31 -2.01 -11.08
C CYS A 69 8.55 -1.97 -10.16
N GLN A 70 9.17 -0.80 -10.01
CA GLN A 70 10.45 -0.68 -9.30
C GLN A 70 10.32 -0.66 -7.78
N ARG A 71 9.12 -0.41 -7.22
CA ARG A 71 8.87 -0.51 -5.77
C ARG A 71 8.77 -1.95 -5.25
N ALA A 72 8.69 -2.94 -6.14
CA ALA A 72 8.45 -4.33 -5.77
C ALA A 72 9.63 -4.90 -4.95
N PRO A 73 9.40 -5.75 -3.94
CA PRO A 73 10.47 -6.31 -3.10
C PRO A 73 11.53 -7.11 -3.87
N GLU A 74 11.20 -7.59 -5.06
CA GLU A 74 12.10 -8.34 -5.95
C GLU A 74 13.03 -7.42 -6.76
N ALA A 75 12.71 -6.14 -6.89
CA ALA A 75 13.55 -5.18 -7.61
C ALA A 75 14.86 -4.93 -6.83
N PRO A 76 16.00 -4.73 -7.52
CA PRO A 76 17.26 -4.35 -6.87
C PRO A 76 17.09 -3.18 -5.89
N GLU A 77 17.73 -3.25 -4.72
CA GLU A 77 17.59 -2.24 -3.66
C GLU A 77 17.90 -0.81 -4.16
N VAL A 78 18.91 -0.66 -5.03
CA VAL A 78 19.26 0.64 -5.65
C VAL A 78 18.09 1.25 -6.44
N LEU A 79 17.25 0.43 -7.07
CA LEU A 79 16.05 0.88 -7.79
C LEU A 79 14.91 1.23 -6.84
N ARG A 80 14.76 0.50 -5.73
CA ARG A 80 13.78 0.85 -4.68
C ARG A 80 14.14 2.17 -3.99
N ILE A 81 15.43 2.39 -3.72
CA ILE A 81 15.96 3.68 -3.23
C ILE A 81 15.66 4.79 -4.24
N ALA A 82 16.00 4.59 -5.52
CA ALA A 82 15.73 5.56 -6.57
C ALA A 82 14.24 5.84 -6.76
N CYS A 83 13.37 4.84 -6.55
CA CYS A 83 11.92 4.99 -6.54
C CYS A 83 11.45 5.93 -5.42
N SER A 84 11.96 5.77 -4.20
CA SER A 84 11.70 6.70 -3.09
C SER A 84 12.21 8.12 -3.36
N GLU A 85 13.38 8.27 -4.00
CA GLU A 85 13.92 9.57 -4.39
C GLU A 85 13.11 10.23 -5.49
N ALA A 86 12.67 9.46 -6.49
CA ALA A 86 11.82 9.89 -7.57
C ALA A 86 10.48 10.44 -7.04
N LEU A 87 9.86 9.77 -6.06
CA LEU A 87 8.68 10.28 -5.37
C LEU A 87 8.93 11.64 -4.71
N CYS A 88 10.08 11.82 -4.06
CA CYS A 88 10.45 13.10 -3.45
C CYS A 88 10.69 14.19 -4.50
N ALA A 89 11.35 13.86 -5.62
CA ALA A 89 11.76 14.80 -6.64
C ALA A 89 10.57 15.27 -7.50
N ALA A 90 9.67 14.37 -7.88
CA ALA A 90 8.60 14.66 -8.84
C ALA A 90 7.19 14.53 -8.25
N GLY A 91 6.98 13.76 -7.18
CA GLY A 91 5.63 13.44 -6.69
C GLY A 91 4.82 14.66 -6.26
N LEU A 92 5.35 15.50 -5.37
CA LEU A 92 4.67 16.72 -4.95
C LEU A 92 4.56 17.76 -6.10
N PRO A 93 5.63 18.06 -6.87
CA PRO A 93 5.52 18.96 -8.02
C PRO A 93 4.45 18.53 -9.03
N LEU A 94 4.33 17.23 -9.32
CA LEU A 94 3.29 16.69 -10.19
C LEU A 94 1.88 16.93 -9.65
N ILE A 95 1.67 16.65 -8.36
CA ILE A 95 0.36 16.89 -7.71
C ILE A 95 -0.02 18.37 -7.80
N ASN A 96 0.95 19.27 -7.62
CA ASN A 96 0.71 20.71 -7.74
C ASN A 96 0.44 21.15 -9.18
N ASN A 97 1.18 20.63 -10.16
CA ASN A 97 1.00 20.98 -11.58
C ASN A 97 -0.33 20.43 -12.14
N LEU A 98 -0.80 19.30 -11.63
CA LEU A 98 -2.04 18.65 -12.05
C LEU A 98 -3.26 19.05 -11.21
N ARG A 99 -3.17 20.09 -10.37
CA ARG A 99 -4.23 20.46 -9.41
C ARG A 99 -5.62 20.57 -10.02
N ASP A 100 -5.71 21.13 -11.23
CA ASP A 100 -6.97 21.36 -11.94
C ASP A 100 -7.31 20.24 -12.96
N HIS A 101 -6.48 19.19 -13.03
CA HIS A 101 -6.67 18.09 -13.98
C HIS A 101 -7.58 17.01 -13.40
N SER A 102 -8.60 16.57 -14.15
CA SER A 102 -9.60 15.58 -13.70
C SER A 102 -8.99 14.22 -13.30
N SER A 103 -7.82 13.89 -13.84
CA SER A 103 -7.09 12.65 -13.54
C SER A 103 -6.13 12.73 -12.34
N LEU A 104 -6.06 13.88 -11.65
CA LEU A 104 -5.20 14.06 -10.48
C LEU A 104 -5.43 12.99 -9.40
N PRO A 105 -6.69 12.66 -9.00
CA PRO A 105 -6.92 11.66 -7.96
C PRO A 105 -6.32 10.29 -8.30
N ALA A 106 -6.36 9.89 -9.57
CA ALA A 106 -5.78 8.64 -10.05
C ALA A 106 -4.24 8.65 -9.97
N ILE A 107 -3.59 9.73 -10.39
CA ILE A 107 -2.13 9.86 -10.26
C ILE A 107 -1.72 9.89 -8.78
N MET A 108 -2.37 10.73 -7.98
CA MET A 108 -2.09 10.85 -6.55
C MET A 108 -2.26 9.52 -5.83
N MET A 109 -3.32 8.76 -6.11
CA MET A 109 -3.53 7.42 -5.59
C MET A 109 -2.34 6.49 -5.90
N ARG A 110 -1.85 6.49 -7.14
CA ARG A 110 -0.69 5.66 -7.55
C ARG A 110 0.60 6.05 -6.83
N LEU A 111 0.83 7.35 -6.62
CA LEU A 111 1.99 7.85 -5.88
C LEU A 111 1.91 7.52 -4.39
N ILE A 112 0.75 7.73 -3.77
CA ILE A 112 0.48 7.34 -2.38
C ILE A 112 0.69 5.83 -2.22
N ASN A 113 0.12 5.03 -3.12
CA ASN A 113 0.27 3.58 -3.08
C ASN A 113 1.76 3.19 -3.17
N THR A 114 2.52 3.79 -4.08
CA THR A 114 3.96 3.57 -4.21
C THR A 114 4.69 3.93 -2.91
N GLY A 115 4.39 5.07 -2.31
CA GLY A 115 4.94 5.47 -1.01
C GLY A 115 4.61 4.47 0.11
N LEU A 116 3.39 3.93 0.15
CA LEU A 116 2.99 2.93 1.15
C LEU A 116 3.80 1.62 1.03
N TYR A 117 4.07 1.12 -0.18
CA TYR A 117 4.95 -0.05 -0.36
C TYR A 117 6.37 0.23 0.10
N LEU A 118 6.93 1.39 -0.26
CA LEU A 118 8.31 1.76 0.10
C LEU A 118 8.49 2.02 1.60
N LEU A 119 7.44 2.48 2.30
CA LEU A 119 7.45 2.58 3.77
C LEU A 119 7.45 1.21 4.47
N GLN A 120 7.06 0.15 3.76
CA GLN A 120 7.10 -1.23 4.23
C GLN A 120 8.38 -1.98 3.80
N ASP A 121 9.30 -1.32 3.08
CA ASP A 121 10.52 -1.96 2.59
C ASP A 121 11.40 -2.48 3.74
N GLN A 122 12.16 -3.53 3.50
CA GLN A 122 13.15 -4.06 4.43
C GLN A 122 14.28 -3.05 4.69
N SER A 123 14.71 -2.30 3.67
CA SER A 123 15.80 -1.33 3.74
C SER A 123 15.34 -0.06 4.47
N GLN A 124 16.03 0.26 5.57
CA GLN A 124 15.75 1.48 6.34
C GLN A 124 15.95 2.75 5.47
N GLU A 125 16.92 2.74 4.56
CA GLU A 125 17.17 3.88 3.66
C GLU A 125 15.97 4.12 2.73
N VAL A 126 15.40 3.06 2.15
CA VAL A 126 14.19 3.14 1.31
C VAL A 126 13.03 3.75 2.12
N ARG A 127 12.82 3.28 3.35
CA ARG A 127 11.76 3.78 4.26
C ARG A 127 11.95 5.24 4.62
N GLN A 128 13.17 5.66 4.97
CA GLN A 128 13.46 7.05 5.35
C GLN A 128 13.21 8.01 4.18
N LYS A 129 13.59 7.62 2.96
CA LYS A 129 13.32 8.43 1.76
C LYS A 129 11.83 8.46 1.42
N ALA A 130 11.09 7.36 1.58
CA ALA A 130 9.64 7.35 1.42
C ALA A 130 8.92 8.23 2.48
N ALA A 131 9.42 8.24 3.72
CA ALA A 131 8.90 9.11 4.78
C ALA A 131 9.12 10.59 4.48
N ARG A 132 10.21 10.92 3.79
CA ARG A 132 10.45 12.28 3.28
C ARG A 132 9.38 12.71 2.27
N PHE A 133 8.94 11.83 1.38
CA PHE A 133 7.83 12.12 0.46
C PHE A 133 6.53 12.44 1.22
N ALA A 134 6.15 11.63 2.20
CA ALA A 134 4.98 11.91 3.05
C ALA A 134 5.13 13.26 3.79
N SER A 135 6.35 13.56 4.26
CA SER A 135 6.67 14.85 4.89
C SER A 135 6.44 16.02 3.93
N LEU A 136 6.90 15.92 2.68
CA LEU A 136 6.71 16.95 1.66
C LEU A 136 5.21 17.20 1.40
N LEU A 137 4.42 16.13 1.25
CA LEU A 137 2.96 16.24 1.08
C LEU A 137 2.29 16.93 2.27
N HIS A 138 2.64 16.53 3.50
CA HIS A 138 2.09 17.14 4.70
C HIS A 138 2.42 18.63 4.82
N HIS A 139 3.68 19.02 4.56
CA HIS A 139 4.09 20.42 4.64
C HIS A 139 3.38 21.28 3.59
N SER A 140 3.25 20.77 2.36
CA SER A 140 2.55 21.48 1.28
C SER A 140 1.08 21.76 1.63
N ARG A 141 0.40 20.85 2.34
CA ARG A 141 -1.00 21.04 2.75
C ARG A 141 -1.17 22.07 3.87
N ARG A 142 -0.17 22.24 4.73
CA ARG A 142 -0.21 23.25 5.81
C ARG A 142 0.13 24.66 5.35
N GLY A 143 0.52 24.85 4.08
CA GLY A 143 0.93 26.16 3.56
C GLY A 143 2.20 26.70 4.22
N ASN A 144 3.04 25.82 4.77
CA ASN A 144 4.29 26.22 5.43
C ASN A 144 5.42 26.37 4.40
N ASP A 145 5.81 27.62 4.10
CA ASP A 145 6.94 27.96 3.21
C ASP A 145 8.33 27.78 3.85
N GLN A 146 8.43 27.16 5.03
CA GLN A 146 9.71 26.93 5.68
C GLN A 146 10.55 25.91 4.90
N ARG A 147 11.73 26.35 4.43
CA ARG A 147 12.67 25.58 3.60
C ARG A 147 13.19 24.28 4.25
N SER A 148 13.07 24.10 5.56
CA SER A 148 13.47 22.88 6.25
C SER A 148 12.27 21.99 6.53
N VAL A 149 12.09 20.95 5.71
CA VAL A 149 11.12 19.89 5.98
C VAL A 149 11.63 19.08 7.16
N CYS A 150 10.91 19.13 8.29
CA CYS A 150 11.18 18.21 9.38
C CYS A 150 10.82 16.80 8.89
N ILE A 151 11.81 15.91 8.82
CA ILE A 151 11.59 14.54 8.34
C ILE A 151 10.74 13.82 9.38
N MET A 152 9.55 13.43 8.96
CA MET A 152 8.58 12.71 9.77
C MET A 152 9.10 11.31 10.09
N GLN A 153 8.77 10.82 11.28
CA GLN A 153 9.01 9.41 11.60
C GLN A 153 8.22 8.51 10.64
N ILE A 154 8.84 7.38 10.26
CA ILE A 154 8.29 6.41 9.30
C ILE A 154 6.86 6.00 9.66
N ASN A 155 6.60 5.77 10.96
CA ASN A 155 5.28 5.36 11.43
C ASN A 155 4.20 6.41 11.21
N GLN A 156 4.54 7.67 11.43
CA GLN A 156 3.60 8.76 11.18
C GLN A 156 3.42 9.02 9.68
N ALA A 157 4.46 8.78 8.87
CA ALA A 157 4.41 8.92 7.43
C ALA A 157 3.40 7.96 6.79
N LEU A 158 3.36 6.71 7.24
CA LEU A 158 2.42 5.71 6.73
C LEU A 158 0.97 6.11 7.01
N LEU A 159 0.66 6.49 8.25
CA LEU A 159 -0.69 6.94 8.63
C LEU A 159 -1.11 8.17 7.83
N LEU A 160 -0.19 9.11 7.63
CA LEU A 160 -0.48 10.30 6.84
C LEU A 160 -0.80 9.96 5.37
N LEU A 161 -0.11 9.01 4.77
CA LEU A 161 -0.42 8.55 3.41
C LEU A 161 -1.79 7.86 3.34
N LEU A 162 -2.16 7.06 4.35
CA LEU A 162 -3.49 6.46 4.45
C LEU A 162 -4.59 7.51 4.64
N ASP A 163 -4.36 8.52 5.49
CA ASP A 163 -5.26 9.65 5.68
C ASP A 163 -5.48 10.41 4.38
N LEU A 164 -4.40 10.67 3.61
CA LEU A 164 -4.48 11.32 2.32
C LEU A 164 -5.26 10.50 1.29
N LEU A 165 -5.03 9.18 1.24
CA LEU A 165 -5.77 8.28 0.36
C LEU A 165 -7.28 8.38 0.62
N LEU A 166 -7.67 8.33 1.89
CA LEU A 166 -9.08 8.36 2.28
C LEU A 166 -9.70 9.76 2.16
N GLN A 167 -8.92 10.83 2.32
CA GLN A 167 -9.42 12.21 2.18
C GLN A 167 -9.61 12.59 0.71
N GLU A 168 -8.65 12.25 -0.15
CA GLU A 168 -8.57 12.85 -1.49
C GLU A 168 -8.84 11.84 -2.62
N CYS A 169 -8.68 10.53 -2.38
CA CYS A 169 -8.75 9.50 -3.42
C CYS A 169 -9.84 8.45 -3.17
N TRP A 170 -10.67 8.58 -2.15
CA TRP A 170 -11.56 7.50 -1.69
C TRP A 170 -12.59 7.03 -2.72
N ASP A 171 -13.04 7.90 -3.62
CA ASP A 171 -13.98 7.58 -4.71
C ASP A 171 -13.27 7.28 -6.05
N THR A 172 -11.94 7.23 -6.04
CA THR A 172 -11.17 6.95 -7.25
C THR A 172 -11.23 5.45 -7.55
N PRO A 173 -11.48 5.04 -8.81
CA PRO A 173 -11.41 3.64 -9.20
C PRO A 173 -10.05 3.03 -8.83
N GLY A 174 -10.04 1.92 -8.08
CA GLY A 174 -8.82 1.30 -7.58
C GLY A 174 -8.46 1.63 -6.14
N ALA A 175 -9.11 2.60 -5.49
CA ALA A 175 -8.74 3.04 -4.13
C ALA A 175 -8.94 1.95 -3.07
N LEU A 176 -10.02 1.16 -3.20
CA LEU A 176 -10.27 0.00 -2.36
C LEU A 176 -9.17 -1.06 -2.55
N GLU A 177 -8.82 -1.35 -3.80
CA GLU A 177 -7.78 -2.31 -4.17
C GLU A 177 -6.42 -1.90 -3.61
N VAL A 178 -6.11 -0.60 -3.59
CA VAL A 178 -4.90 -0.06 -2.94
C VAL A 178 -4.87 -0.47 -1.47
N LEU A 179 -5.91 -0.15 -0.69
CA LEU A 179 -5.95 -0.49 0.75
C LEU A 179 -5.86 -2.00 0.98
N LEU A 180 -6.59 -2.78 0.18
CA LEU A 180 -6.60 -4.25 0.30
C LEU A 180 -5.28 -4.90 -0.12
N SER A 181 -4.51 -4.27 -1.01
CA SER A 181 -3.20 -4.79 -1.45
C SER A 181 -2.14 -4.75 -0.36
N HIS A 182 -2.33 -3.89 0.65
CA HIS A 182 -1.47 -3.80 1.83
C HIS A 182 -1.90 -4.73 2.97
N LEU A 183 -3.04 -5.42 2.85
CA LEU A 183 -3.41 -6.48 3.79
C LEU A 183 -2.64 -7.77 3.47
N PRO A 184 -2.09 -8.45 4.48
CA PRO A 184 -1.47 -9.78 4.32
C PRO A 184 -2.33 -10.74 3.50
N GLN A 185 -1.72 -11.57 2.65
CA GLN A 185 -2.46 -12.56 1.89
C GLN A 185 -3.08 -13.61 2.82
N ALA A 186 -4.36 -13.91 2.62
CA ALA A 186 -5.13 -14.83 3.46
C ALA A 186 -5.23 -16.24 2.82
N ASP A 187 -4.11 -16.90 2.56
CA ASP A 187 -4.08 -18.30 2.08
C ASP A 187 -3.68 -19.25 3.22
N LEU A 188 -4.61 -19.46 4.15
CA LEU A 188 -4.39 -20.30 5.31
C LEU A 188 -4.17 -21.77 4.90
N ARG A 189 -4.87 -22.26 3.87
CA ARG A 189 -4.74 -23.66 3.39
C ARG A 189 -3.33 -23.99 2.92
N SER A 190 -2.72 -23.09 2.16
CA SER A 190 -1.33 -23.29 1.72
C SER A 190 -0.37 -23.40 2.91
N VAL A 191 -0.54 -22.53 3.90
CA VAL A 191 0.29 -22.51 5.11
C VAL A 191 0.09 -23.78 5.93
N LEU A 192 -1.16 -24.20 6.16
CA LEU A 192 -1.47 -25.40 6.92
C LEU A 192 -0.94 -26.67 6.25
N ARG A 193 -0.99 -26.76 4.91
CA ARG A 193 -0.42 -27.89 4.15
C ARG A 193 1.10 -27.93 4.24
N GLU A 194 1.74 -26.76 4.29
CA GLU A 194 3.19 -26.62 4.29
C GLU A 194 3.84 -26.55 5.67
N ALA A 195 3.02 -26.46 6.73
CA ALA A 195 3.43 -26.51 8.13
C ALA A 195 3.87 -27.95 8.49
N SER A 196 5.02 -28.37 7.95
CA SER A 196 5.70 -29.60 8.32
C SER A 196 6.85 -29.29 9.29
N PRO A 197 7.02 -30.06 10.38
CA PRO A 197 8.05 -29.81 11.41
C PRO A 197 9.50 -29.88 10.90
N ALA A 198 9.71 -30.26 9.63
CA ALA A 198 11.03 -30.38 9.01
C ALA A 198 11.57 -29.08 8.39
N ARG A 199 10.76 -28.02 8.25
CA ARG A 199 11.24 -26.72 7.75
C ARG A 199 11.65 -25.85 8.93
N GLY A 200 12.95 -25.86 9.21
CA GLY A 200 13.58 -25.06 10.25
C GLY A 200 13.26 -23.57 10.12
N SER A 201 13.19 -22.91 11.29
CA SER A 201 13.00 -21.46 11.46
C SER A 201 13.82 -20.63 10.48
N CYS A 202 13.18 -19.67 9.81
CA CYS A 202 13.89 -18.62 9.09
C CYS A 202 14.87 -17.92 10.03
N SER A 203 16.09 -17.70 9.54
CA SER A 203 17.20 -17.06 10.25
C SER A 203 16.74 -15.82 11.04
N LEU A 204 17.03 -15.82 12.34
CA LEU A 204 16.78 -14.71 13.28
C LEU A 204 17.84 -13.61 13.23
N TYR A 205 18.77 -13.66 12.28
CA TYR A 205 19.89 -12.74 12.22
C TYR A 205 20.04 -12.17 10.81
N GLU A 206 19.43 -11.00 10.61
CA GLU A 206 19.94 -9.87 9.81
C GLU A 206 18.91 -8.72 9.81
N GLN A 207 18.93 -7.86 10.84
CA GLN A 207 18.82 -6.39 10.76
C GLN A 207 18.53 -5.73 12.13
N ASP A 208 19.21 -4.61 12.40
CA ASP A 208 19.26 -3.91 13.70
C ASP A 208 18.02 -3.02 14.01
N GLU A 209 17.05 -2.87 13.10
CA GLU A 209 15.77 -2.20 13.40
C GLU A 209 14.57 -2.91 12.74
N ALA A 210 13.72 -3.51 13.56
CA ALA A 210 12.50 -4.19 13.11
C ALA A 210 11.54 -3.21 12.42
N ASN A 211 11.15 -3.52 11.17
CA ASN A 211 10.06 -2.80 10.52
C ASN A 211 8.72 -3.22 11.13
N VAL A 212 8.19 -2.39 12.02
CA VAL A 212 6.91 -2.67 12.71
C VAL A 212 5.75 -2.82 11.71
N PHE A 213 5.81 -2.20 10.52
CA PHE A 213 4.77 -2.37 9.48
C PHE A 213 4.99 -3.55 8.55
N ALA A 214 6.17 -4.19 8.59
CA ALA A 214 6.32 -5.52 8.01
C ALA A 214 5.59 -6.57 8.88
N GLU A 215 5.21 -6.23 10.11
CA GLU A 215 4.42 -7.10 10.96
C GLU A 215 2.94 -7.12 10.50
N PRO A 216 2.41 -8.29 10.12
CA PRO A 216 1.06 -8.40 9.55
C PRO A 216 -0.05 -7.99 10.50
N SER A 217 0.12 -8.24 11.80
CA SER A 217 -0.82 -7.87 12.85
C SER A 217 -1.00 -6.34 12.90
N VAL A 218 0.13 -5.62 12.88
CA VAL A 218 0.20 -4.16 12.92
C VAL A 218 -0.42 -3.58 11.67
N MET A 219 -0.04 -4.07 10.49
CA MET A 219 -0.56 -3.53 9.23
C MET A 219 -2.07 -3.75 9.10
N SER A 220 -2.57 -4.95 9.42
CA SER A 220 -4.00 -5.23 9.45
C SER A 220 -4.75 -4.32 10.44
N ALA A 221 -4.19 -4.09 11.63
CA ALA A 221 -4.80 -3.23 12.64
C ALA A 221 -4.86 -1.76 12.20
N HIS A 222 -3.85 -1.27 11.46
CA HIS A 222 -3.84 0.09 10.94
C HIS A 222 -4.75 0.28 9.73
N LEU A 223 -4.83 -0.69 8.81
CA LEU A 223 -5.65 -0.58 7.59
C LEU A 223 -7.14 -0.75 7.86
N LEU A 224 -7.52 -1.58 8.84
CA LEU A 224 -8.91 -1.90 9.12
C LEU A 224 -9.78 -0.64 9.37
N PRO A 225 -9.38 0.33 10.20
CA PRO A 225 -10.11 1.59 10.36
C PRO A 225 -10.38 2.32 9.03
N TYR A 226 -9.40 2.37 8.13
CA TYR A 226 -9.56 3.04 6.83
C TYR A 226 -10.54 2.30 5.90
N LEU A 227 -10.51 0.96 5.93
CA LEU A 227 -11.48 0.13 5.19
C LEU A 227 -12.91 0.35 5.71
N LEU A 228 -13.09 0.37 7.03
CA LEU A 228 -14.40 0.61 7.64
C LEU A 228 -14.91 2.04 7.33
N GLN A 229 -14.06 3.06 7.47
CA GLN A 229 -14.42 4.44 7.11
C GLN A 229 -14.74 4.58 5.62
N MET A 230 -14.05 3.85 4.74
CA MET A 230 -14.39 3.82 3.31
C MET A 230 -15.77 3.20 3.07
N ALA A 231 -16.12 2.13 3.79
CA ALA A 231 -17.45 1.55 3.73
C ALA A 231 -18.55 2.53 4.18
N GLU A 232 -18.32 3.31 5.23
CA GLU A 232 -19.26 4.34 5.71
C GLU A 232 -19.55 5.42 4.64
N LYS A 233 -18.59 5.68 3.74
CA LYS A 233 -18.75 6.61 2.62
C LYS A 233 -19.55 6.04 1.44
N SER A 234 -20.02 4.78 1.49
CA SER A 234 -20.78 4.17 0.38
C SER A 234 -22.06 4.93 0.03
N SER A 235 -22.68 5.59 1.01
CA SER A 235 -23.87 6.42 0.80
C SER A 235 -23.59 7.69 -0.02
N GLN A 236 -22.32 8.10 -0.09
CA GLN A 236 -21.88 9.33 -0.74
C GLN A 236 -21.51 9.12 -2.22
N SER A 237 -21.23 7.88 -2.64
CA SER A 237 -20.91 7.54 -4.03
C SER A 237 -21.50 6.19 -4.45
N SER A 238 -22.26 6.21 -5.55
CA SER A 238 -22.81 4.99 -6.15
C SER A 238 -21.72 4.10 -6.76
N ALA A 239 -20.65 4.69 -7.29
CA ALA A 239 -19.52 3.94 -7.86
C ALA A 239 -18.76 3.18 -6.77
N LEU A 240 -18.52 3.83 -5.63
CA LEU A 240 -17.94 3.17 -4.47
C LEU A 240 -18.87 2.06 -3.94
N ALA A 241 -20.16 2.33 -3.79
CA ALA A 241 -21.11 1.32 -3.31
C ALA A 241 -21.14 0.06 -4.20
N GLN A 242 -21.08 0.24 -5.53
CA GLN A 242 -20.97 -0.86 -6.48
C GLN A 242 -19.66 -1.63 -6.32
N THR A 243 -18.54 -0.92 -6.16
CA THR A 243 -17.22 -1.52 -5.96
C THR A 243 -17.16 -2.36 -4.67
N LEU A 244 -17.68 -1.83 -3.57
CA LEU A 244 -17.77 -2.53 -2.29
C LEU A 244 -18.67 -3.76 -2.36
N THR A 245 -19.81 -3.65 -3.04
CA THR A 245 -20.74 -4.77 -3.25
C THR A 245 -20.10 -5.87 -4.08
N ALA A 246 -19.47 -5.51 -5.21
CA ALA A 246 -18.79 -6.47 -6.08
C ALA A 246 -17.62 -7.16 -5.36
N TRP A 247 -16.88 -6.43 -4.52
CA TRP A 247 -15.84 -7.01 -3.68
C TRP A 247 -16.44 -8.02 -2.68
N ALA A 248 -17.51 -7.67 -1.98
CA ALA A 248 -18.16 -8.55 -1.01
C ALA A 248 -18.65 -9.84 -1.67
N GLU A 249 -19.36 -9.74 -2.80
CA GLU A 249 -19.86 -10.90 -3.55
C GLU A 249 -18.72 -11.83 -4.00
N LYS A 250 -17.63 -11.27 -4.52
CA LYS A 250 -16.48 -12.04 -5.00
C LYS A 250 -15.72 -12.76 -3.86
N ASN A 251 -15.65 -12.16 -2.68
CA ASN A 251 -14.77 -12.65 -1.60
C ASN A 251 -15.51 -13.42 -0.50
N THR A 252 -16.85 -13.37 -0.44
CA THR A 252 -17.65 -14.00 0.61
C THR A 252 -17.33 -15.49 0.77
N ALA A 253 -17.39 -16.26 -0.33
CA ALA A 253 -17.15 -17.71 -0.27
C ALA A 253 -15.74 -18.04 0.26
N GLN A 254 -14.71 -17.35 -0.24
CA GLN A 254 -13.32 -17.56 0.18
C GLN A 254 -13.12 -17.24 1.68
N VAL A 255 -13.70 -16.13 2.17
CA VAL A 255 -13.60 -15.76 3.58
C VAL A 255 -14.28 -16.80 4.46
N LEU A 256 -15.47 -17.26 4.08
CA LEU A 256 -16.21 -18.27 4.84
C LEU A 256 -15.50 -19.63 4.84
N ASP A 257 -14.91 -20.03 3.71
CA ASP A 257 -14.15 -21.27 3.59
C ASP A 257 -12.91 -21.22 4.49
N ASN A 258 -12.16 -20.12 4.45
CA ASN A 258 -10.98 -19.92 5.31
C ASN A 258 -11.34 -19.89 6.80
N LEU A 259 -12.49 -19.31 7.18
CA LEU A 259 -12.99 -19.39 8.56
C LEU A 259 -13.35 -20.83 8.94
N THR A 260 -13.87 -21.64 8.00
CA THR A 260 -14.13 -23.07 8.25
C THR A 260 -12.83 -23.81 8.51
N ASP A 261 -11.79 -23.52 7.72
CA ASP A 261 -10.48 -24.13 7.93
C ASP A 261 -9.91 -23.76 9.30
N CYS A 262 -10.13 -22.53 9.77
CA CYS A 262 -9.77 -22.12 11.14
C CYS A 262 -10.56 -22.89 12.21
N GLU A 263 -11.86 -23.13 12.02
CA GLU A 263 -12.68 -23.92 12.96
C GLU A 263 -12.22 -25.39 13.04
N GLN A 264 -11.65 -25.91 11.95
CA GLN A 264 -11.08 -27.25 11.90
C GLN A 264 -9.70 -27.36 12.55
N LEU A 265 -9.05 -26.23 12.86
CA LEU A 265 -7.87 -26.23 13.71
C LEU A 265 -8.29 -26.65 15.11
N GLN A 266 -8.20 -27.95 15.38
CA GLN A 266 -8.39 -28.50 16.72
C GLN A 266 -7.03 -28.55 17.44
N PRO A 267 -6.70 -27.55 18.25
CA PRO A 267 -5.60 -27.68 19.20
C PRO A 267 -5.96 -28.85 20.12
N ALA A 268 -5.09 -29.87 20.16
CA ALA A 268 -5.30 -31.01 21.04
C ALA A 268 -5.35 -30.53 22.51
N GLU A 269 -5.96 -31.32 23.40
CA GLU A 269 -6.05 -31.03 24.84
C GLU A 269 -4.68 -30.73 25.50
N THR A 270 -3.58 -31.09 24.83
CA THR A 270 -2.22 -30.70 25.17
C THR A 270 -1.55 -29.98 23.99
N LEU A 271 -0.68 -29.00 24.26
CA LEU A 271 0.10 -28.29 23.24
C LEU A 271 1.01 -29.27 22.48
N THR A 272 0.54 -29.74 21.32
CA THR A 272 1.32 -30.64 20.47
C THR A 272 2.51 -29.91 19.87
N PRO A 273 3.63 -30.61 19.58
CA PRO A 273 4.75 -30.01 18.84
C PRO A 273 4.34 -29.41 17.50
N SER A 274 3.35 -30.00 16.82
CA SER A 274 2.76 -29.48 15.57
C SER A 274 2.01 -28.16 15.78
N TRP A 275 1.26 -28.03 16.87
CA TRP A 275 0.57 -26.78 17.21
C TRP A 275 1.57 -25.68 17.57
N LEU A 276 2.59 -25.99 18.36
CA LEU A 276 3.65 -25.04 18.68
C LEU A 276 4.42 -24.61 17.42
N ALA A 277 4.72 -25.55 16.51
CA ALA A 277 5.36 -25.24 15.24
C ALA A 277 4.50 -24.29 14.38
N LEU A 278 3.18 -24.49 14.36
CA LEU A 278 2.25 -23.59 13.66
C LEU A 278 2.20 -22.20 14.31
N LEU A 279 2.16 -22.13 15.64
CA LEU A 279 2.14 -20.87 16.40
C LEU A 279 3.41 -20.03 16.20
N VAL A 280 4.55 -20.65 15.89
CA VAL A 280 5.80 -19.93 15.61
C VAL A 280 6.02 -19.66 14.11
N ASP A 281 5.18 -20.19 13.21
CA ASP A 281 5.29 -19.92 11.78
C ASP A 281 4.75 -18.51 11.48
N PRO A 282 5.58 -17.55 11.03
CA PRO A 282 5.11 -16.20 10.73
C PRO A 282 4.04 -16.21 9.64
N ARG A 283 4.10 -17.14 8.67
CA ARG A 283 3.13 -17.23 7.57
C ARG A 283 1.73 -17.54 8.06
N PHE A 284 1.61 -18.30 9.15
CA PHE A 284 0.32 -18.57 9.79
C PHE A 284 -0.30 -17.27 10.30
N HIS A 285 0.49 -16.46 11.02
CA HIS A 285 0.04 -15.15 11.49
C HIS A 285 -0.28 -14.20 10.34
N PHE A 286 0.57 -14.14 9.30
CA PHE A 286 0.27 -13.36 8.08
C PHE A 286 -1.11 -13.73 7.50
N ALA A 287 -1.35 -15.02 7.26
CA ALA A 287 -2.61 -15.50 6.71
C ALA A 287 -3.80 -15.20 7.63
N LEU A 288 -3.62 -15.39 8.94
CA LEU A 288 -4.66 -15.20 9.94
C LEU A 288 -5.08 -13.73 10.07
N TRP A 289 -4.12 -12.80 10.21
CA TRP A 289 -4.42 -11.38 10.33
C TRP A 289 -5.02 -10.80 9.05
N GLY A 290 -4.58 -11.29 7.89
CA GLY A 290 -5.18 -10.96 6.60
C GLY A 290 -6.62 -11.46 6.49
N LEU A 291 -6.91 -12.67 6.98
CA LEU A 291 -8.26 -13.24 7.00
C LEU A 291 -9.18 -12.45 7.90
N PHE A 292 -8.77 -12.17 9.15
CA PHE A 292 -9.62 -11.47 10.11
C PHE A 292 -9.95 -10.05 9.67
N ALA A 293 -8.98 -9.30 9.13
CA ALA A 293 -9.25 -7.96 8.61
C ALA A 293 -10.30 -7.99 7.48
N ARG A 294 -10.18 -8.94 6.54
CA ARG A 294 -11.16 -9.12 5.45
C ARG A 294 -12.52 -9.60 5.96
N ALA A 295 -12.54 -10.47 6.95
CA ALA A 295 -13.78 -11.00 7.52
C ALA A 295 -14.55 -9.94 8.32
N VAL A 296 -13.85 -9.11 9.11
CA VAL A 296 -14.45 -7.96 9.80
C VAL A 296 -14.96 -6.93 8.80
N PHE A 297 -14.18 -6.63 7.76
CA PHE A 297 -14.61 -5.72 6.70
C PHE A 297 -15.84 -6.24 5.96
N LEU A 298 -15.88 -7.52 5.60
CA LEU A 298 -17.05 -8.18 5.00
C LEU A 298 -18.27 -8.10 5.92
N LEU A 299 -18.11 -8.43 7.22
CA LEU A 299 -19.18 -8.33 8.20
C LEU A 299 -19.73 -6.90 8.28
N HIS A 300 -18.86 -5.90 8.29
CA HIS A 300 -19.27 -4.51 8.32
C HIS A 300 -20.06 -4.15 7.05
N LEU A 301 -19.59 -4.53 5.86
CA LEU A 301 -20.33 -4.31 4.61
C LEU A 301 -21.70 -4.96 4.63
N LEU A 302 -21.81 -6.20 5.13
CA LEU A 302 -23.10 -6.89 5.26
C LEU A 302 -24.08 -6.19 6.23
N LYS A 303 -23.55 -5.44 7.22
CA LYS A 303 -24.36 -4.67 8.17
C LYS A 303 -24.75 -3.28 7.65
N THR A 304 -23.84 -2.60 6.95
CA THR A 304 -24.02 -1.19 6.57
C THR A 304 -24.55 -0.99 5.16
N SER A 305 -24.23 -1.88 4.24
CA SER A 305 -24.68 -1.76 2.85
C SER A 305 -26.04 -2.43 2.67
N ALA A 306 -26.88 -1.83 1.82
CA ALA A 306 -28.03 -2.51 1.21
C ALA A 306 -27.57 -3.59 0.19
N CYS A 307 -26.44 -4.25 0.44
CA CYS A 307 -26.08 -5.45 -0.31
C CYS A 307 -27.25 -6.41 -0.14
N PRO A 308 -27.89 -6.85 -1.22
CA PRO A 308 -29.01 -7.76 -1.09
C PRO A 308 -28.48 -8.99 -0.35
N GLN A 309 -29.17 -9.36 0.74
CA GLN A 309 -28.87 -10.47 1.67
C GLN A 309 -28.92 -11.86 0.99
N ARG A 310 -28.50 -11.96 -0.28
CA ARG A 310 -28.71 -13.11 -1.16
C ARG A 310 -27.72 -14.23 -0.92
N HIS A 311 -26.58 -13.98 -0.26
CA HIS A 311 -25.49 -14.94 -0.19
C HIS A 311 -24.98 -15.26 1.22
N CYS A 312 -25.20 -14.40 2.22
CA CYS A 312 -24.76 -14.68 3.59
C CYS A 312 -25.51 -13.86 4.63
N ASP A 313 -25.85 -14.48 5.76
CA ASP A 313 -26.44 -13.83 6.92
C ASP A 313 -25.34 -13.17 7.79
N PRO A 314 -25.41 -11.84 8.04
CA PRO A 314 -24.42 -11.15 8.87
C PRO A 314 -24.24 -11.77 10.26
N LEU A 315 -25.32 -12.28 10.88
CA LEU A 315 -25.25 -12.91 12.20
C LEU A 315 -24.46 -14.22 12.15
N SER A 316 -24.68 -15.04 11.12
CA SER A 316 -23.87 -16.24 10.89
C SER A 316 -22.38 -15.90 10.74
N VAL A 317 -22.02 -14.86 9.99
CA VAL A 317 -20.61 -14.43 9.83
C VAL A 317 -20.02 -14.00 11.17
N GLN A 318 -20.76 -13.19 11.93
CA GLN A 318 -20.35 -12.71 13.25
C GLN A 318 -20.11 -13.85 14.23
N MET A 319 -21.04 -14.80 14.33
CA MET A 319 -20.93 -15.96 15.23
C MET A 319 -19.69 -16.81 14.91
N ARG A 320 -19.41 -17.03 13.62
CA ARG A 320 -18.22 -17.79 13.20
C ARG A 320 -16.93 -17.06 13.51
N LEU A 321 -16.85 -15.76 13.21
CA LEU A 321 -15.72 -14.91 13.58
C LEU A 321 -15.44 -14.94 15.09
N GLN A 322 -16.48 -14.84 15.92
CA GLN A 322 -16.36 -14.92 17.38
C GLN A 322 -15.91 -16.30 17.85
N THR A 323 -16.45 -17.36 17.25
CA THR A 323 -16.07 -18.76 17.56
C THR A 323 -14.59 -19.00 17.24
N VAL A 324 -14.14 -18.62 16.05
CA VAL A 324 -12.73 -18.75 15.64
C VAL A 324 -11.82 -17.89 16.52
N CYS A 325 -12.21 -16.64 16.80
CA CYS A 325 -11.44 -15.75 17.66
C CYS A 325 -11.25 -16.33 19.07
N THR A 326 -12.32 -16.82 19.69
CA THR A 326 -12.27 -17.42 21.03
C THR A 326 -11.45 -18.71 21.04
N LEU A 327 -11.66 -19.59 20.06
CA LEU A 327 -10.88 -20.83 19.88
C LEU A 327 -9.37 -20.53 19.78
N LEU A 328 -8.96 -19.64 18.89
CA LEU A 328 -7.55 -19.33 18.69
C LEU A 328 -6.93 -18.59 19.89
N THR A 329 -7.69 -17.71 20.54
CA THR A 329 -7.25 -17.00 21.76
C THR A 329 -6.99 -17.98 22.90
N GLN A 330 -7.90 -18.92 23.14
CA GLN A 330 -7.75 -19.96 24.16
C GLN A 330 -6.52 -20.85 23.92
N ASN A 331 -6.01 -20.88 22.69
CA ASN A 331 -4.93 -21.75 22.26
C ASN A 331 -3.65 -21.02 21.87
N GLY A 332 -3.47 -19.80 22.38
CA GLY A 332 -2.18 -19.10 22.35
C GLY A 332 -1.99 -18.08 21.23
N VAL A 333 -3.04 -17.77 20.45
CA VAL A 333 -3.02 -16.66 19.49
C VAL A 333 -3.44 -15.37 20.19
N HIS A 334 -2.61 -14.33 20.13
CA HIS A 334 -2.95 -13.04 20.72
C HIS A 334 -3.58 -12.11 19.69
N PHE A 335 -4.84 -11.73 19.87
CA PHE A 335 -5.52 -10.74 19.04
C PHE A 335 -5.36 -9.31 19.59
N THR A 336 -5.20 -8.32 18.70
CA THR A 336 -5.15 -6.91 19.13
C THR A 336 -6.53 -6.45 19.62
N PRO A 337 -6.61 -5.58 20.64
CA PRO A 337 -7.89 -5.11 21.18
C PRO A 337 -8.83 -4.48 20.16
N ALA A 338 -8.29 -3.76 19.16
CA ALA A 338 -9.08 -3.15 18.10
C ALA A 338 -9.83 -4.19 17.25
N LEU A 339 -9.17 -5.30 16.94
CA LEU A 339 -9.75 -6.40 16.17
C LEU A 339 -10.73 -7.21 17.01
N THR A 340 -10.42 -7.46 18.29
CA THR A 340 -11.36 -8.09 19.22
C THR A 340 -12.63 -7.24 19.37
N ALA A 341 -12.50 -5.92 19.53
CA ALA A 341 -13.64 -5.01 19.60
C ALA A 341 -14.50 -5.04 18.33
N ALA A 342 -13.88 -5.08 17.15
CA ALA A 342 -14.60 -5.14 15.88
C ALA A 342 -15.33 -6.48 15.65
N VAL A 343 -14.82 -7.58 16.23
CA VAL A 343 -15.47 -8.90 16.24
C VAL A 343 -16.61 -8.97 17.27
N SER A 344 -16.45 -8.25 18.39
CA SER A 344 -17.35 -8.27 19.54
C SER A 344 -18.51 -7.27 19.47
N VAL A 345 -18.73 -6.56 18.36
CA VAL A 345 -19.84 -5.57 18.23
C VAL A 345 -21.20 -6.23 18.48
N GLU A 346 -21.60 -6.28 19.76
CA GLU A 346 -22.98 -6.16 20.20
C GLU A 346 -23.47 -4.81 19.67
N GLU A 347 -24.67 -4.79 19.10
CA GLU A 347 -25.38 -3.53 18.80
C GLU A 347 -25.36 -2.64 20.05
N PRO A 348 -25.20 -1.31 19.92
CA PRO A 348 -25.53 -0.43 21.04
C PRO A 348 -27.00 -0.69 21.36
N ARG A 349 -27.26 -1.34 22.50
CA ARG A 349 -28.59 -1.46 23.06
C ARG A 349 -29.07 -0.03 23.35
N LEU A 350 -29.90 0.50 22.44
CA LEU A 350 -30.70 1.70 22.68
C LEU A 350 -31.73 1.42 23.78
#